data_AF-A0A966QIE1-F1
#
_entry.id   AF-A0A966QIE1-F1
#
_cell.length_a   1.000
_cell.length_b   1.000
_cell.length_c   1.000
_cell.angle_alpha   90.00
_cell.angle_beta   90.00
_cell.angle_gamma   90.00
#
_symmetry.space_group_name_H-M   'P 1'
#
loop_
_entity.id
_entity.type
_entity.pdbx_description
1 polymer ?
#
loop_
_entity_poly.entity_id
_entity_poly.type
_entity_poly.pdbx_seq_one_letter_code
_entity_poly.pdbx_strand_id
1 'polypeptide(L)'
;CKNNSVSTVSGSNYEKTVEQLGEEICSALHYIFSCSGNNVRNNLTKLVETKPLLHIPGLENRLIELLKLSTFTLRTGKHIEYRPGGINFSIVGRNASIEERSLYVAYDTAIKERQMLADLLNREFPNLEVSIGGETGLDIVAFGCNKSQVTQYFDNTELLFFGDAMYKSGNDYSLAKAIKDNNLGQVYPVNSWEDTYKILLALL
;
A
#
# COMPACT_ATOMS: atom_id res chain seq x y z
N CYS A 1 13.69 0.00 16.42
CA CYS A 1 12.76 -1.00 16.99
C CYS A 1 13.13 -1.47 18.40
N LYS A 2 14.41 -1.55 18.81
CA LYS A 2 14.76 -2.03 20.16
C LYS A 2 14.40 -1.06 21.31
N ASN A 3 14.50 0.24 21.06
CA ASN A 3 14.31 1.28 22.08
C ASN A 3 13.04 2.13 21.88
N ASN A 4 12.36 1.96 20.74
CA ASN A 4 11.17 2.73 20.37
C ASN A 4 10.13 1.77 19.77
N SER A 5 8.85 2.04 20.03
CA SER A 5 7.75 1.32 19.40
C SER A 5 7.70 1.67 17.91
N VAL A 6 7.99 0.70 17.04
CA VAL A 6 8.02 0.88 15.58
C VAL A 6 7.04 -0.11 14.98
N SER A 7 6.20 0.36 14.06
CA SER A 7 5.26 -0.46 13.30
C SER A 7 5.45 -0.21 11.81
N THR A 8 5.06 -1.18 10.97
CA THR A 8 5.04 -1.02 9.52
C THR A 8 3.62 -1.07 8.98
N VAL A 9 3.36 -0.30 7.93
CA VAL A 9 2.10 -0.36 7.18
C VAL A 9 2.38 -0.44 5.69
N SER A 10 1.88 -1.49 5.04
CA SER A 10 2.13 -1.77 3.64
C SER A 10 0.86 -2.24 2.95
N GLY A 11 0.68 -1.84 1.68
CA GLY A 11 -0.38 -2.40 0.83
C GLY A 11 -0.15 -3.87 0.49
N SER A 12 1.09 -4.36 0.61
CA SER A 12 1.47 -5.76 0.31
C SER A 12 1.04 -6.74 1.41
N ASN A 13 1.03 -8.04 1.08
CA ASN A 13 0.85 -9.10 2.06
C ASN A 13 2.04 -9.22 3.02
N TYR A 14 1.83 -10.00 4.08
CA TYR A 14 2.84 -10.21 5.13
C TYR A 14 4.10 -10.87 4.59
N GLU A 15 3.95 -11.86 3.70
CA GLU A 15 5.07 -12.59 3.11
C GLU A 15 6.03 -11.63 2.38
N LYS A 16 5.48 -10.62 1.68
CA LYS A 16 6.31 -9.60 1.02
C LYS A 16 7.03 -8.70 2.03
N THR A 17 6.39 -8.40 3.16
CA THR A 17 7.02 -7.62 4.23
C THR A 17 8.20 -8.39 4.84
N VAL A 18 8.03 -9.70 5.06
CA VAL A 18 9.11 -10.59 5.52
C VAL A 18 10.23 -10.70 4.48
N GLU A 19 9.90 -10.82 3.20
CA GLU A 19 10.90 -10.83 2.12
C GLU A 19 11.75 -9.55 2.12
N GLN A 20 11.14 -8.39 2.41
CA GLN A 20 11.81 -7.09 2.38
C GLN A 20 12.63 -6.79 3.64
N LEU A 21 12.13 -7.17 4.83
CA LEU A 21 12.71 -6.79 6.12
C LEU A 21 13.41 -7.95 6.84
N GLY A 22 13.12 -9.20 6.49
CA GLY A 22 13.56 -10.37 7.22
C GLY A 22 12.77 -10.63 8.50
N GLU A 23 12.82 -11.87 8.99
CA GLU A 23 12.05 -12.33 10.15
C GLU A 23 12.48 -11.66 11.47
N GLU A 24 13.77 -11.37 11.63
CA GLU A 24 14.31 -10.74 12.83
C GLU A 24 13.72 -9.33 13.04
N ILE A 25 13.71 -8.52 11.98
CA ILE A 25 13.14 -7.17 12.04
C ILE A 25 11.63 -7.25 12.26
N CYS A 26 10.93 -8.11 11.52
CA CYS A 26 9.49 -8.31 11.68
C CYS A 26 9.12 -8.67 13.13
N SER A 27 9.87 -9.56 13.77
CA SER A 27 9.62 -9.98 15.15
C SER A 27 9.90 -8.87 16.18
N ALA A 28 10.64 -7.83 15.82
CA ALA A 28 10.92 -6.68 16.69
C ALA A 28 9.93 -5.51 16.51
N LEU A 29 8.99 -5.59 15.54
CA LEU A 29 7.98 -4.55 15.31
C LEU A 29 6.83 -4.69 16.30
N HIS A 30 6.25 -3.56 16.72
CA HIS A 30 5.09 -3.54 17.60
C HIS A 30 3.85 -4.07 16.88
N TYR A 31 3.58 -3.53 15.69
CA TYR A 31 2.59 -4.05 14.75
C TYR A 31 3.15 -4.17 13.33
N ILE A 32 2.62 -5.15 12.60
CA ILE A 32 2.84 -5.34 11.18
C ILE A 32 1.48 -5.26 10.49
N PHE A 33 1.19 -4.11 9.90
CA PHE A 33 -0.04 -3.87 9.14
C PHE A 33 0.19 -4.19 7.66
N SER A 34 -0.24 -5.38 7.26
CA SER A 34 -0.23 -5.80 5.86
C SER A 34 -1.56 -5.50 5.20
N CYS A 35 -1.59 -5.49 3.88
CA CYS A 35 -2.79 -5.23 3.07
C CYS A 35 -3.49 -3.94 3.50
N SER A 36 -2.74 -2.85 3.69
CA SER A 36 -3.23 -1.54 4.15
C SER A 36 -3.87 -1.54 5.54
N GLY A 37 -3.51 -2.50 6.41
CA GLY A 37 -4.12 -2.68 7.74
C GLY A 37 -5.27 -3.68 7.76
N ASN A 38 -5.60 -4.31 6.63
CA ASN A 38 -6.62 -5.36 6.57
C ASN A 38 -6.12 -6.73 7.05
N ASN A 39 -4.83 -6.84 7.36
CA ASN A 39 -4.23 -8.01 7.97
C ASN A 39 -3.16 -7.56 8.97
N VAL A 40 -3.38 -7.85 10.25
CA VAL A 40 -2.63 -7.27 11.36
C VAL A 40 -1.94 -8.37 12.17
N ARG A 41 -0.64 -8.22 12.39
CA ARG A 41 0.15 -9.06 13.31
C ARG A 41 0.79 -8.21 14.40
N ASN A 42 0.99 -8.80 15.58
CA ASN A 42 1.68 -8.16 16.71
C ASN A 42 3.18 -8.51 16.74
N ASN A 43 3.85 -8.07 17.82
CA ASN A 43 5.26 -8.26 18.15
C ASN A 43 5.76 -9.70 18.38
N LEU A 44 4.96 -10.70 18.06
CA LEU A 44 5.39 -12.11 17.98
C LEU A 44 4.98 -12.73 16.64
N THR A 45 4.71 -11.89 15.64
CA THR A 45 4.14 -12.25 14.33
C THR A 45 2.80 -12.99 14.41
N LYS A 46 2.13 -12.94 15.58
CA LYS A 46 0.84 -13.57 15.79
C LYS A 46 -0.25 -12.76 15.11
N LEU A 47 -1.13 -13.44 14.36
CA LEU A 47 -2.29 -12.82 13.73
C LEU A 47 -3.24 -12.26 14.80
N VAL A 48 -3.56 -10.97 14.67
CA VAL A 48 -4.49 -10.23 15.53
C VAL A 48 -5.82 -10.07 14.82
N GLU A 49 -5.79 -9.60 13.57
CA GLU A 49 -6.99 -9.36 12.76
C GLU A 49 -6.72 -9.69 11.30
N THR A 50 -7.73 -10.22 10.60
CA THR A 50 -7.74 -10.30 9.15
C THR A 50 -9.15 -10.05 8.62
N LYS A 51 -9.27 -9.13 7.66
CA LYS A 51 -10.54 -8.92 6.96
C LYS A 51 -10.77 -10.02 5.91
N PRO A 52 -12.03 -10.36 5.60
CA PRO A 52 -12.35 -11.26 4.51
C PRO A 52 -11.90 -10.68 3.16
N LEU A 53 -11.88 -11.52 2.12
CA LEU A 53 -11.63 -11.06 0.77
C LEU A 53 -12.70 -10.06 0.32
N LEU A 54 -12.26 -9.04 -0.41
CA LEU A 54 -13.15 -8.06 -1.01
C LEU A 54 -13.94 -8.71 -2.16
N HIS A 55 -15.26 -8.56 -2.13
CA HIS A 55 -16.14 -9.01 -3.21
C HIS A 55 -17.04 -7.87 -3.67
N ILE A 56 -16.78 -7.36 -4.88
CA ILE A 56 -17.63 -6.37 -5.55
C ILE A 56 -18.13 -6.97 -6.87
N PRO A 57 -19.45 -7.09 -7.08
CA PRO A 57 -20.01 -7.58 -8.33
C PRO A 57 -19.48 -6.79 -9.54
N GLY A 58 -19.03 -7.50 -10.57
CA GLY A 58 -18.56 -6.90 -11.82
C GLY A 58 -17.14 -6.31 -11.80
N LEU A 59 -16.52 -6.13 -10.63
CA LEU A 59 -15.18 -5.54 -10.53
C LEU A 59 -14.12 -6.37 -11.28
N GLU A 60 -14.09 -7.69 -11.09
CA GLU A 60 -13.10 -8.55 -11.78
C GLU A 60 -13.23 -8.44 -13.30
N ASN A 61 -14.46 -8.51 -13.84
CA ASN A 61 -14.71 -8.36 -15.27
C ASN A 61 -14.23 -7.00 -15.78
N ARG A 62 -14.45 -5.94 -14.99
CA ARG A 62 -14.00 -4.59 -15.33
C ARG A 62 -12.48 -4.49 -15.34
N LEU A 63 -11.79 -5.06 -14.36
CA LEU A 63 -10.33 -5.11 -14.31
C LEU A 63 -9.75 -5.88 -15.52
N ILE A 64 -10.38 -7.00 -15.92
CA ILE A 64 -9.99 -7.75 -17.12
C ILE A 64 -10.18 -6.92 -18.40
N GLU A 65 -11.26 -6.13 -18.48
CA GLU A 65 -11.48 -5.23 -19.60
C GLU A 65 -10.40 -4.13 -19.68
N LEU A 66 -10.11 -3.48 -18.54
CA LEU A 66 -9.06 -2.45 -18.46
C LEU A 66 -7.68 -3.03 -18.82
N LEU A 67 -7.39 -4.26 -18.42
CA LEU A 67 -6.17 -4.97 -18.79
C LEU A 67 -6.02 -5.14 -20.32
N LYS A 68 -7.15 -5.40 -21.02
CA LYS A 68 -7.20 -5.54 -22.48
C LYS A 68 -7.11 -4.19 -23.21
N LEU A 69 -7.60 -3.12 -22.59
CA LEU A 69 -7.61 -1.77 -23.16
C LEU A 69 -6.26 -1.04 -23.02
N SER A 70 -5.43 -1.42 -22.04
CA SER A 70 -4.09 -0.85 -21.85
C SER A 70 -3.24 -1.01 -23.11
N THR A 71 -2.61 0.09 -23.56
CA THR A 71 -1.68 0.09 -24.70
C THR A 71 -0.28 -0.42 -24.37
N PHE A 72 0.09 -0.51 -23.09
CA PHE A 72 1.28 -1.26 -22.69
C PHE A 72 1.08 -2.73 -23.09
N THR A 73 2.04 -3.39 -23.74
CA THR A 73 1.81 -4.72 -24.34
C THR A 73 2.34 -5.89 -23.50
N LEU A 74 3.40 -5.68 -22.71
CA LEU A 74 3.99 -6.73 -21.90
C LEU A 74 3.03 -7.17 -20.79
N ARG A 75 2.82 -8.49 -20.68
CA ARG A 75 1.94 -9.14 -19.69
C ARG A 75 2.64 -10.35 -19.10
N THR A 76 2.87 -10.34 -17.80
CA THR A 76 3.64 -11.38 -17.09
C THR A 76 2.75 -12.30 -16.25
N GLY A 77 1.46 -12.00 -16.14
CA GLY A 77 0.49 -12.75 -15.35
C GLY A 77 0.37 -12.25 -13.90
N LYS A 78 -0.55 -12.86 -13.14
CA LYS A 78 -0.95 -12.42 -11.80
C LYS A 78 -1.34 -10.92 -11.79
N HIS A 79 -2.25 -10.57 -12.70
CA HIS A 79 -2.73 -9.20 -12.90
C HIS A 79 -3.73 -8.76 -11.82
N ILE A 80 -4.50 -9.70 -11.29
CA ILE A 80 -5.44 -9.49 -10.18
C ILE A 80 -4.96 -10.40 -9.05
N GLU A 81 -4.48 -9.80 -7.96
CA GLU A 81 -4.06 -10.51 -6.76
C GLU A 81 -5.03 -10.20 -5.62
N TYR A 82 -5.79 -11.21 -5.21
CA TYR A 82 -6.67 -11.11 -4.05
C TYR A 82 -5.85 -11.08 -2.76
N ARG A 83 -6.19 -10.16 -1.87
CA ARG A 83 -5.56 -9.97 -0.56
C ARG A 83 -6.66 -9.84 0.51
N PRO A 84 -6.36 -10.10 1.79
CA PRO A 84 -7.26 -9.73 2.88
C PRO A 84 -7.75 -8.28 2.73
N GLY A 85 -9.06 -8.07 2.71
CA GLY A 85 -9.71 -6.76 2.60
C GLY A 85 -9.53 -6.02 1.27
N GLY A 86 -8.91 -6.62 0.24
CA GLY A 86 -8.65 -5.89 -1.00
C GLY A 86 -8.10 -6.72 -2.16
N ILE A 87 -7.75 -6.01 -3.21
CA ILE A 87 -7.16 -6.54 -4.45
C ILE A 87 -5.99 -5.65 -4.82
N ASN A 88 -4.90 -6.25 -5.30
CA ASN A 88 -3.88 -5.53 -6.03
C ASN A 88 -4.02 -5.83 -7.52
N PHE A 89 -4.15 -4.78 -8.32
CA PHE A 89 -4.27 -4.86 -9.77
C PHE A 89 -3.02 -4.31 -10.45
N SER A 90 -2.48 -5.02 -11.45
CA SER A 90 -1.30 -4.57 -12.20
C SER A 90 -1.43 -4.91 -13.69
N ILE A 91 -1.23 -3.91 -14.54
CA ILE A 91 -1.26 -4.06 -16.00
C ILE A 91 -0.12 -4.96 -16.47
N VAL A 92 1.13 -4.66 -16.09
CA VAL A 92 2.27 -5.53 -16.44
C VAL A 92 2.16 -6.91 -15.79
N GLY A 93 1.58 -7.00 -14.59
CA GLY A 93 1.43 -8.24 -13.83
C GLY A 93 2.48 -8.38 -12.73
N ARG A 94 2.10 -9.06 -11.63
CA ARG A 94 2.94 -9.19 -10.42
C ARG A 94 4.12 -10.15 -10.60
N ASN A 95 4.12 -10.96 -11.65
CA ASN A 95 5.21 -11.86 -12.00
C ASN A 95 6.37 -11.16 -12.71
N ALA A 96 6.24 -9.85 -12.98
CA ALA A 96 7.24 -9.09 -13.71
C ALA A 96 8.59 -9.05 -12.98
N SER A 97 9.67 -9.27 -13.74
CA SER A 97 11.05 -9.06 -13.32
C SER A 97 11.33 -7.58 -13.00
N ILE A 98 12.50 -7.30 -12.43
CA ILE A 98 12.91 -5.92 -12.12
C ILE A 98 13.00 -5.07 -13.40
N GLU A 99 13.53 -5.65 -14.47
CA GLU A 99 13.67 -5.01 -15.78
C GLU A 99 12.29 -4.75 -16.40
N GLU A 100 11.40 -5.74 -16.36
CA GLU A 100 10.03 -5.62 -16.89
C GLU A 100 9.19 -4.59 -16.11
N ARG A 101 9.36 -4.53 -14.78
CA ARG A 101 8.77 -3.47 -13.95
C ARG A 101 9.30 -2.11 -14.34
N SER A 102 10.61 -1.98 -14.56
CA SER A 102 11.24 -0.71 -14.96
C SER A 102 10.68 -0.20 -16.29
N LEU A 103 10.41 -1.10 -17.25
CA LEU A 103 9.75 -0.75 -18.51
C LEU A 103 8.32 -0.22 -18.26
N TYR A 104 7.54 -0.87 -17.40
CA TYR A 104 6.20 -0.40 -17.06
C TYR A 104 6.22 0.93 -16.30
N VAL A 105 7.16 1.12 -15.37
CA VAL A 105 7.34 2.39 -14.63
C VAL A 105 7.65 3.54 -15.59
N ALA A 106 8.55 3.33 -16.55
CA ALA A 106 8.86 4.35 -17.56
C ALA A 106 7.64 4.71 -18.42
N TYR A 107 6.88 3.70 -18.85
CA TYR A 107 5.64 3.89 -19.60
C TYR A 107 4.57 4.62 -18.76
N ASP A 108 4.32 4.18 -17.53
CA ASP A 108 3.33 4.78 -16.62
C ASP A 108 3.71 6.22 -16.23
N THR A 109 5.00 6.52 -16.11
CA THR A 109 5.47 7.90 -15.86
C THR A 109 5.12 8.83 -17.01
N ALA A 110 5.26 8.35 -18.26
CA ALA A 110 4.94 9.13 -19.45
C ALA A 110 3.43 9.30 -19.67
N ILE A 111 2.64 8.24 -19.43
CA ILE A 111 1.23 8.17 -19.81
C ILE A 111 0.28 8.44 -18.62
N LYS A 112 0.76 8.25 -17.39
CA LYS A 112 -0.02 8.27 -16.15
C LYS A 112 -1.17 7.25 -16.15
N GLU A 113 -0.92 6.06 -16.69
CA GLU A 113 -1.94 5.02 -16.86
C GLU A 113 -2.58 4.62 -15.54
N ARG A 114 -1.79 4.35 -14.51
CA ARG A 114 -2.31 3.99 -13.17
C ARG A 114 -3.15 5.09 -12.56
N GLN A 115 -2.78 6.36 -12.75
CA GLN A 115 -3.59 7.49 -12.28
C GLN A 115 -4.96 7.49 -12.96
N MET A 116 -4.99 7.39 -14.29
CA MET A 116 -6.25 7.37 -15.04
C MET A 116 -7.13 6.18 -14.65
N LEU A 117 -6.54 5.00 -14.46
CA LEU A 117 -7.25 3.80 -14.03
C LEU A 117 -7.78 3.93 -12.59
N ALA A 118 -7.00 4.50 -11.67
CA ALA A 118 -7.44 4.74 -10.30
C ALA A 118 -8.61 5.73 -10.27
N ASP A 119 -8.52 6.85 -10.99
CA ASP A 119 -9.59 7.85 -11.05
C ASP A 119 -10.87 7.26 -11.68
N LEU A 120 -10.72 6.46 -12.73
CA LEU A 120 -11.82 5.77 -13.39
C LEU A 120 -12.54 4.80 -12.45
N LEU A 121 -11.78 3.93 -11.76
CA LEU A 121 -12.35 2.93 -10.86
C LEU A 121 -12.99 3.57 -9.62
N ASN A 122 -12.38 4.62 -9.05
CA ASN A 122 -13.00 5.36 -7.94
C ASN A 122 -14.34 6.01 -8.34
N ARG A 123 -14.49 6.42 -9.61
CA ARG A 123 -15.74 6.97 -10.14
C ARG A 123 -16.79 5.89 -10.44
N GLU A 124 -16.37 4.76 -11.00
CA GLU A 124 -17.27 3.65 -11.36
C GLU A 124 -17.75 2.86 -10.13
N PHE A 125 -16.90 2.75 -9.10
CA PHE A 125 -17.18 1.99 -7.88
C PHE A 125 -17.02 2.88 -6.64
N PRO A 126 -18.04 3.70 -6.30
CA PRO A 126 -17.94 4.70 -5.21
C PRO A 126 -17.83 4.09 -3.81
N ASN A 127 -18.06 2.78 -3.66
CA ASN A 127 -17.86 2.03 -2.43
C ASN A 127 -16.43 1.48 -2.27
N LEU A 128 -15.55 1.75 -3.24
CA LEU A 128 -14.15 1.39 -3.22
C LEU A 128 -13.28 2.62 -3.02
N GLU A 129 -12.05 2.35 -2.61
CA GLU A 129 -10.94 3.29 -2.69
C GLU A 129 -9.81 2.64 -3.47
N VAL A 130 -9.40 3.32 -4.55
CA VAL A 130 -8.31 2.87 -5.43
C VAL A 130 -7.16 3.85 -5.37
N SER A 131 -5.98 3.34 -5.04
CA SER A 131 -4.75 4.13 -4.90
C SER A 131 -3.61 3.49 -5.68
N ILE A 132 -2.63 4.31 -6.08
CA ILE A 132 -1.39 3.84 -6.70
C ILE A 132 -0.51 3.22 -5.62
N GLY A 133 -0.18 1.94 -5.80
CA GLY A 133 0.55 1.13 -4.83
C GLY A 133 1.81 0.50 -5.41
N GLY A 134 2.96 0.83 -4.82
CA GLY A 134 4.26 0.36 -5.26
C GLY A 134 4.60 0.80 -6.69
N GLU A 135 5.50 0.06 -7.34
CA GLU A 135 6.02 0.43 -8.67
C GLU A 135 5.03 0.18 -9.81
N THR A 136 4.18 -0.84 -9.69
CA THR A 136 3.38 -1.32 -10.84
C THR A 136 1.91 -1.60 -10.54
N GLY A 137 1.48 -1.42 -9.28
CA GLY A 137 0.16 -1.83 -8.82
C GLY A 137 -0.81 -0.68 -8.55
N LEU A 138 -2.09 -1.04 -8.49
CA LEU A 138 -3.17 -0.30 -7.86
C LEU A 138 -3.66 -1.12 -6.67
N ASP A 139 -3.73 -0.51 -5.49
CA ASP A 139 -4.36 -1.10 -4.32
C ASP A 139 -5.84 -0.70 -4.32
N ILE A 140 -6.73 -1.70 -4.38
CA ILE A 140 -8.19 -1.57 -4.42
C ILE A 140 -8.75 -2.16 -3.13
N VAL A 141 -9.36 -1.32 -2.30
CA VAL A 141 -9.91 -1.71 -1.00
C VAL A 141 -11.34 -1.20 -0.87
N ALA A 142 -12.13 -1.79 0.05
CA ALA A 142 -13.40 -1.16 0.43
C ALA A 142 -13.15 0.24 1.00
N PHE A 143 -14.09 1.16 0.81
CA PHE A 143 -13.98 2.51 1.34
C PHE A 143 -13.66 2.51 2.85
N GLY A 144 -12.64 3.29 3.25
CA GLY A 144 -12.16 3.35 4.64
C GLY A 144 -11.22 2.20 5.07
N CYS A 145 -11.04 1.17 4.24
CA CYS A 145 -10.08 0.07 4.48
C CYS A 145 -8.68 0.36 3.90
N ASN A 146 -8.31 1.64 3.83
CA ASN A 146 -7.00 2.14 3.41
C ASN A 146 -6.02 2.22 4.60
N LYS A 147 -4.81 2.74 4.40
CA LYS A 147 -3.78 2.82 5.47
C LYS A 147 -4.18 3.67 6.68
N SER A 148 -5.09 4.63 6.55
CA SER A 148 -5.55 5.44 7.68
C SER A 148 -6.19 4.62 8.80
N GLN A 149 -6.77 3.45 8.49
CA GLN A 149 -7.43 2.61 9.49
C GLN A 149 -6.48 2.18 10.62
N VAL A 150 -5.16 2.17 10.38
CA VAL A 150 -4.19 1.74 11.39
C VAL A 150 -4.06 2.71 12.56
N THR A 151 -4.53 3.96 12.44
CA THR A 151 -4.45 4.94 13.53
C THR A 151 -5.26 4.49 14.76
N GLN A 152 -6.30 3.68 14.57
CA GLN A 152 -7.12 3.15 15.67
C GLN A 152 -6.38 2.18 16.60
N TYR A 153 -5.19 1.70 16.22
CA TYR A 153 -4.38 0.80 17.06
C TYR A 153 -3.43 1.57 18.00
N PHE A 154 -3.43 2.90 17.94
CA PHE A 154 -2.51 3.75 18.69
C PHE A 154 -3.29 4.79 19.51
N ASP A 155 -3.63 4.42 20.74
CA ASP A 155 -4.29 5.34 21.67
C ASP A 155 -3.29 6.30 22.31
N ASN A 156 -3.59 7.60 22.30
CA ASN A 156 -2.85 8.66 22.98
C ASN A 156 -1.32 8.66 22.72
N THR A 157 -0.90 8.18 21.55
CA THR A 157 0.50 8.08 21.16
C THR A 157 0.76 9.03 20.01
N GLU A 158 1.79 9.87 20.12
CA GLU A 158 2.23 10.71 19.02
C GLU A 158 2.80 9.83 17.90
N LEU A 159 2.21 9.93 16.70
CA LEU A 159 2.61 9.14 15.53
C LEU A 159 3.63 9.91 14.69
N LEU A 160 4.78 9.28 14.43
CA LEU A 160 5.74 9.75 13.44
C LEU A 160 5.61 8.86 12.20
N PHE A 161 4.96 9.36 11.15
CA PHE A 161 4.73 8.59 9.93
C PHE A 161 5.70 8.98 8.81
N PHE A 162 6.35 7.97 8.23
CA PHE A 162 7.26 8.09 7.11
C PHE A 162 6.68 7.36 5.90
N GLY A 163 6.68 7.99 4.73
CA GLY A 163 6.11 7.43 3.52
C GLY A 163 6.51 8.21 2.27
N ASP A 164 6.59 7.52 1.14
CA ASP A 164 7.04 8.05 -0.14
C ASP A 164 5.88 8.42 -1.06
N ALA A 165 4.72 7.78 -0.91
CA ALA A 165 3.55 7.97 -1.77
C ALA A 165 2.47 8.84 -1.12
N MET A 166 2.84 10.00 -0.57
CA MET A 166 1.91 10.92 0.13
C MET A 166 1.23 11.95 -0.78
N TYR A 167 1.33 11.82 -2.10
CA TYR A 167 0.56 12.60 -3.07
C TYR A 167 -0.87 12.05 -3.19
N LYS A 168 -1.84 12.86 -3.64
CA LYS A 168 -3.30 12.58 -3.55
C LYS A 168 -3.74 11.16 -3.97
N SER A 169 -3.11 10.56 -4.97
CA SER A 169 -3.43 9.20 -5.47
C SER A 169 -2.53 8.10 -4.92
N GLY A 170 -1.47 8.44 -4.19
CA GLY A 170 -0.55 7.49 -3.59
C GLY A 170 -1.15 6.85 -2.35
N ASN A 171 -0.75 5.61 -2.07
CA ASN A 171 -1.36 4.82 -1.00
C ASN A 171 -0.98 5.26 0.43
N ASP A 172 -0.01 6.17 0.62
CA ASP A 172 0.31 6.76 1.93
C ASP A 172 -0.50 8.02 2.25
N TYR A 173 -1.14 8.62 1.24
CA TYR A 173 -1.85 9.89 1.40
C TYR A 173 -2.96 9.81 2.45
N SER A 174 -3.72 8.72 2.49
CA SER A 174 -4.83 8.55 3.44
C SER A 174 -4.35 8.57 4.89
N LEU A 175 -3.25 7.87 5.21
CA LEU A 175 -2.68 7.88 6.55
C LEU A 175 -2.03 9.23 6.90
N ALA A 176 -1.26 9.81 5.97
CA ALA A 176 -0.69 11.14 6.14
C ALA A 176 -1.77 12.20 6.44
N LYS A 177 -2.88 12.16 5.69
CA LYS A 177 -4.02 13.05 5.88
C LYS A 177 -4.70 12.80 7.23
N ALA A 178 -4.96 11.55 7.59
CA ALA A 178 -5.60 11.21 8.87
C ALA A 178 -4.79 11.69 10.08
N ILE A 179 -3.45 11.56 10.03
CA ILE A 179 -2.57 12.04 11.10
C ILE A 179 -2.64 13.57 11.23
N LYS A 180 -2.57 14.29 10.11
CA LYS A 180 -2.61 15.77 10.11
C LYS A 180 -3.98 16.31 10.54
N ASP A 181 -5.05 15.80 9.94
CA ASP A 181 -6.41 16.30 10.17
C ASP A 181 -6.88 16.07 11.61
N ASN A 182 -6.42 14.98 12.25
CA ASN A 182 -6.80 14.62 13.62
C ASN A 182 -5.72 14.97 14.66
N ASN A 183 -4.68 15.72 14.27
CA ASN A 183 -3.57 16.12 15.14
C ASN A 183 -2.94 14.94 15.92
N LEU A 184 -2.71 13.81 15.25
CA LEU A 184 -2.19 12.58 15.86
C LEU A 184 -0.65 12.53 15.90
N GLY A 185 0.03 13.49 15.28
CA GLY A 185 1.49 13.57 15.26
C GLY A 185 2.05 14.20 13.99
N GLN A 186 3.24 13.76 13.58
CA GLN A 186 4.02 14.32 12.48
C GLN A 186 4.12 13.38 11.29
N VAL A 187 4.22 13.97 10.11
CA VAL A 187 4.28 13.25 8.84
C VAL A 187 5.49 13.71 8.04
N TYR A 188 6.34 12.76 7.68
CA TYR A 188 7.61 12.97 6.99
C TYR A 188 7.56 12.33 5.60
N PRO A 189 7.31 13.13 4.53
CA PRO A 189 7.47 12.64 3.17
C PRO A 189 8.95 12.35 2.90
N VAL A 190 9.25 11.20 2.30
CA VAL A 190 10.61 10.74 2.01
C VAL A 190 10.71 10.25 0.57
N ASN A 191 11.87 10.38 -0.06
CA ASN A 191 12.06 9.84 -1.42
C ASN A 191 12.82 8.50 -1.42
N SER A 192 13.49 8.18 -0.30
CA SER A 192 14.28 6.97 -0.15
C SER A 192 14.46 6.58 1.32
N TRP A 193 15.04 5.41 1.57
CA TRP A 193 15.35 4.97 2.92
C TRP A 193 16.43 5.84 3.58
N GLU A 194 17.32 6.45 2.80
CA GLU A 194 18.35 7.38 3.29
C GLU A 194 17.72 8.66 3.87
N ASP A 195 16.64 9.16 3.28
CA ASP A 195 15.89 10.30 3.83
C ASP A 195 15.29 9.93 5.19
N THR A 196 14.62 8.78 5.27
CA THR A 196 14.10 8.24 6.54
C THR A 196 15.19 8.12 7.59
N TYR A 197 16.36 7.56 7.22
CA TYR A 197 17.49 7.40 8.13
C TYR A 197 18.01 8.74 8.66
N LYS A 198 18.22 9.73 7.78
CA LYS A 198 18.69 11.07 8.17
C LYS A 198 17.72 11.77 9.11
N ILE A 199 16.42 11.69 8.84
CA ILE A 199 15.39 12.30 9.69
C ILE A 199 15.36 11.60 11.05
N LEU A 200 15.40 10.26 11.08
CA LEU A 200 15.43 9.51 12.33
C LEU A 200 16.67 9.86 13.18
N LEU A 201 17.85 10.02 12.56
CA LEU A 201 19.06 10.45 13.27
C LEU A 201 18.94 11.85 13.88
N ALA A 202 18.14 12.75 13.30
CA ALA A 202 17.93 14.09 13.84
C ALA A 202 16.88 14.14 14.97
N LEU A 203 16.04 13.10 15.08
CA LEU A 203 14.99 12.98 16.09
C LEU A 203 15.42 12.20 17.34
N LEU A 204 16.52 11.43 17.25
CA LEU A 204 17.11 10.62 18.32
C LEU A 204 18.28 11.33 19.00
#